data_AF-A0A7C5G743-F1
#
_entry.id   AF-A0A7C5G743-F1
#
_cell.length_a   1.000
_cell.length_b   1.000
_cell.length_c   1.000
_cell.angle_alpha   90.00
_cell.angle_beta   90.00
_cell.angle_gamma   90.00
#
_symmetry.space_group_name_H-M   'P 1'
#
loop_
_entity.id
_entity.type
_entity.pdbx_description
1 polymer ?
#
loop_
_entity_poly.entity_id
_entity_poly.type
_entity_poly.pdbx_seq_one_letter_code
_entity_poly.pdbx_strand_id
1 'polypeptide(L)'
;MATMSNDPAVFWRDYEIQHGEKVLAYSLGCYNSGWDEFKGPLWGLLIATDGGFRFHHFPHEGWINALSRITGGGGAPPEEKTLFVPRSRLIQVELRVESSLLRRILSPHPPIFALRYTKTDGTEGLLLADTDKTAQPVVGALGGLIAG
;
A
#
# COMPACT_ATOMS: atom_id res chain seq x y z
N MET A 1 -5.71 28.85 6.67
CA MET A 1 -6.42 27.60 7.03
C MET A 1 -6.85 26.94 5.73
N ALA A 2 -6.08 25.96 5.24
CA ALA A 2 -6.43 25.27 4.00
C ALA A 2 -7.54 24.26 4.31
N THR A 3 -8.74 24.54 3.82
CA THR A 3 -9.85 23.58 3.77
C THR A 3 -9.41 22.44 2.85
N MET A 4 -8.96 21.32 3.43
CA MET A 4 -8.81 20.08 2.67
C MET A 4 -10.17 19.74 2.06
N SER A 5 -10.26 19.86 0.74
CA SER A 5 -11.46 19.49 -0.01
C SER A 5 -11.74 18.00 0.23
N ASN A 6 -12.98 17.66 0.58
CA ASN A 6 -13.44 16.27 0.73
C ASN A 6 -13.55 15.51 -0.62
N ASP A 7 -12.90 16.01 -1.67
CA ASP A 7 -12.91 15.44 -3.02
C ASP A 7 -11.71 14.51 -3.21
N PRO A 8 -11.91 13.20 -3.43
CA PRO A 8 -10.84 12.25 -3.70
C PRO A 8 -9.91 12.67 -4.85
N ALA A 9 -10.42 13.37 -5.88
CA ALA A 9 -9.61 13.82 -6.99
C ALA A 9 -8.63 14.93 -6.58
N VAL A 10 -9.07 15.83 -5.69
CA VAL A 10 -8.21 16.88 -5.13
C VAL A 10 -7.13 16.27 -4.23
N PHE A 11 -7.51 15.29 -3.40
CA PHE A 11 -6.55 14.55 -2.58
C PHE A 11 -5.44 13.92 -3.42
N TRP A 12 -5.80 13.15 -4.45
CA TRP A 12 -4.79 12.47 -5.28
C TRP A 12 -3.92 13.45 -6.05
N ARG A 13 -4.49 14.53 -6.60
CA ARG A 13 -3.70 15.57 -7.25
C ARG A 13 -2.70 16.21 -6.31
N ASP A 14 -3.14 16.59 -5.10
CA ASP A 14 -2.27 17.24 -4.13
C ASP A 14 -1.19 16.26 -3.62
N TYR A 15 -1.53 14.97 -3.49
CA TYR A 15 -0.59 13.88 -3.20
C TYR A 15 0.48 13.71 -4.28
N GLU A 16 0.08 13.69 -5.55
CA GLU A 16 1.00 13.62 -6.70
C GLU A 16 1.93 14.84 -6.73
N ILE A 17 1.40 16.04 -6.47
CA ILE A 17 2.20 17.28 -6.39
C ILE A 17 3.21 17.20 -5.25
N GLN A 18 2.78 16.74 -4.07
CA GLN A 18 3.63 16.64 -2.88
C GLN A 18 4.80 15.66 -3.09
N HIS A 19 4.55 14.54 -3.76
CA HIS A 19 5.55 13.48 -3.94
C HIS A 19 6.30 13.59 -5.27
N GLY A 20 5.81 14.37 -6.23
CA GLY A 20 6.40 14.50 -7.56
C GLY A 20 6.28 13.24 -8.42
N GLU A 21 5.37 12.33 -8.06
CA GLU A 21 5.16 11.05 -8.71
C GLU A 21 3.68 10.90 -9.07
N LYS A 22 3.38 10.36 -10.26
CA LYS A 22 2.00 10.09 -10.68
C LYS A 22 1.51 8.80 -10.02
N VAL A 23 0.31 8.82 -9.44
CA VAL A 23 -0.34 7.63 -8.87
C VAL A 23 -0.95 6.81 -9.99
N LEU A 24 -0.52 5.55 -10.09
CA LEU A 24 -1.01 4.59 -11.08
C LEU A 24 -2.16 3.74 -10.53
N ALA A 25 -2.04 3.33 -9.27
CA ALA A 25 -3.03 2.52 -8.57
C ALA A 25 -2.81 2.61 -7.05
N TYR A 26 -3.86 2.37 -6.27
CA TYR A 26 -3.77 2.28 -4.82
C TYR A 26 -4.77 1.26 -4.26
N SER A 27 -4.47 0.74 -3.08
CA SER A 27 -5.38 -0.12 -2.30
C SER A 27 -5.10 0.02 -0.80
N LEU A 28 -6.05 -0.38 0.03
CA LEU A 28 -5.83 -0.46 1.47
C LEU A 28 -5.11 -1.78 1.81
N GLY A 29 -4.15 -1.73 2.73
CA GLY A 29 -3.48 -2.91 3.24
C GLY A 29 -3.03 -2.75 4.68
N CYS A 30 -2.90 -3.88 5.38
CA CYS A 30 -2.29 -3.98 6.68
C CYS A 30 -0.85 -4.47 6.49
N TYR A 31 0.12 -3.56 6.54
CA TYR A 31 1.53 -3.92 6.56
C TYR A 31 1.83 -4.83 7.74
N ASN A 32 2.51 -5.95 7.47
CA ASN A 32 2.89 -6.95 8.46
C ASN A 32 4.39 -6.95 8.73
N SER A 33 5.20 -6.97 7.66
CA SER A 33 6.66 -7.12 7.75
C SER A 33 7.38 -6.63 6.50
N GLY A 34 8.69 -6.45 6.62
CA GLY A 34 9.61 -6.18 5.50
C GLY A 34 10.22 -4.78 5.50
N TRP A 35 9.72 -3.87 6.32
CA TRP A 35 10.30 -2.55 6.57
C TRP A 35 11.18 -2.60 7.82
N ASP A 36 12.47 -2.26 7.69
CA ASP A 36 13.43 -2.40 8.80
C ASP A 36 13.15 -1.45 9.97
N GLU A 37 12.59 -0.27 9.70
CA GLU A 37 12.34 0.77 10.72
C GLU A 37 11.03 0.54 11.49
N PHE A 38 10.18 -0.39 11.04
CA PHE A 38 8.85 -0.57 11.62
C PHE A 38 8.37 -2.02 11.62
N LYS A 39 7.90 -2.49 12.78
CA LYS A 39 7.30 -3.81 12.95
C LYS A 39 5.78 -3.70 12.93
N GLY A 40 5.12 -4.48 12.06
CA GLY A 40 3.67 -4.49 11.92
C GLY A 40 2.91 -4.99 13.16
N PRO A 41 1.57 -4.94 13.15
CA PRO A 41 0.71 -4.55 12.03
C PRO A 41 0.51 -3.03 11.90
N LEU A 42 0.36 -2.52 10.67
CA LEU A 42 0.05 -1.11 10.41
C LEU A 42 -0.83 -0.94 9.17
N TRP A 43 -1.98 -0.31 9.32
CA TRP A 43 -2.89 -0.04 8.21
C TRP A 43 -2.44 1.17 7.40
N GLY A 44 -2.45 1.06 6.08
CA GLY A 44 -2.08 2.16 5.20
C GLY A 44 -2.45 1.89 3.76
N LEU A 45 -2.10 2.82 2.89
CA LEU A 45 -2.27 2.67 1.45
C LEU A 45 -1.04 1.99 0.84
N LEU A 46 -1.29 0.95 0.04
CA LEU A 46 -0.36 0.36 -0.90
C LEU A 46 -0.51 1.13 -2.21
N ILE A 47 0.47 1.95 -2.59
CA ILE A 47 0.39 2.89 -3.71
C ILE A 47 1.46 2.53 -4.74
N ALA A 48 1.03 2.30 -5.98
CA ALA A 48 1.91 2.24 -7.13
C ALA A 48 1.99 3.62 -7.77
N THR A 49 3.20 4.14 -7.92
CA THR A 49 3.50 5.39 -8.63
C THR A 49 4.33 5.12 -9.87
N ASP A 50 4.47 6.07 -10.78
CA ASP A 50 5.42 5.97 -11.89
C ASP A 50 6.90 5.89 -11.43
N GLY A 51 7.20 6.40 -10.24
CA GLY A 51 8.52 6.33 -9.60
C GLY A 51 8.78 5.07 -8.76
N GLY A 52 7.77 4.27 -8.42
CA GLY A 52 7.94 3.02 -7.67
C GLY A 52 6.75 2.60 -6.81
N PHE A 53 7.04 2.04 -5.63
CA PHE A 53 6.05 1.64 -4.65
C PHE A 53 6.15 2.49 -3.39
N ARG A 54 4.99 2.88 -2.84
CA ARG A 54 4.89 3.59 -1.58
C ARG A 54 3.87 2.91 -0.67
N PHE A 55 4.28 2.61 0.55
CA PHE A 55 3.34 2.35 1.64
C PHE A 55 3.18 3.64 2.44
N HIS A 56 1.95 4.10 2.60
CA HIS A 56 1.66 5.33 3.34
C HIS A 56 0.65 5.04 4.46
N HIS A 57 1.13 5.05 5.70
CA HIS A 57 0.30 5.06 6.89
C HIS A 57 0.06 6.51 7.32
N PHE A 58 -1.21 6.86 7.49
CA PHE A 58 -1.59 8.19 7.92
C PHE A 58 -2.13 8.16 9.36
N PRO A 59 -1.74 9.15 10.17
CA PRO A 59 -2.12 9.25 11.58
C PRO A 59 -3.62 9.51 11.75
N HIS A 60 -4.19 10.45 11.00
CA HIS A 60 -5.37 11.18 11.45
C HIS A 60 -6.66 10.92 10.65
N GLU A 61 -7.80 11.22 11.29
CA GLU A 61 -9.19 11.00 10.85
C GLU A 61 -9.58 11.61 9.48
N GLY A 62 -8.80 12.49 8.86
CA GLY A 62 -9.19 13.21 7.64
C GLY A 62 -9.34 12.31 6.41
N TRP A 63 -8.34 11.47 6.12
CA TRP A 63 -8.36 10.52 5.00
C TRP A 63 -9.13 9.24 5.37
N ILE A 64 -9.09 8.83 6.66
CA ILE A 64 -9.98 7.80 7.20
C ILE A 64 -11.42 8.23 6.98
N ASN A 65 -11.90 9.45 7.22
CA ASN A 65 -13.30 9.82 6.91
C ASN A 65 -13.66 9.81 5.41
N ALA A 66 -12.68 9.93 4.51
CA ALA A 66 -12.88 9.75 3.08
C ALA A 66 -12.96 8.26 2.68
N LEU A 67 -12.17 7.39 3.31
CA LEU A 67 -12.12 5.94 3.04
C LEU A 67 -13.00 5.09 3.98
N SER A 68 -13.35 5.55 5.16
CA SER A 68 -14.13 4.88 6.21
C SER A 68 -15.62 4.97 5.98
N ARG A 69 -16.05 5.86 5.07
CA ARG A 69 -17.34 5.73 4.38
C ARG A 69 -17.43 4.41 3.60
N ILE A 70 -16.29 3.76 3.31
CA ILE A 70 -16.22 2.45 2.65
C ILE A 70 -15.90 1.34 3.67
N THR A 71 -15.10 1.59 4.72
CA THR A 71 -14.74 0.56 5.74
C THR A 71 -14.66 1.16 7.16
N GLY A 72 -15.65 0.86 8.01
CA GLY A 72 -15.78 1.44 9.35
C GLY A 72 -14.74 0.95 10.37
N GLY A 73 -14.11 1.87 11.12
CA GLY A 73 -13.32 1.57 12.31
C GLY A 73 -12.44 2.74 12.77
N GLY A 74 -12.68 3.26 13.97
CA GLY A 74 -11.97 4.40 14.57
C GLY A 74 -11.10 4.00 15.77
N GLY A 75 -9.92 4.61 15.86
CA GLY A 75 -8.94 4.48 16.95
C GLY A 75 -7.87 5.58 16.83
N ALA A 76 -7.23 5.96 17.94
CA ALA A 76 -6.36 7.13 18.02
C ALA A 76 -5.08 7.05 17.13
N PRO A 77 -4.57 8.19 16.60
CA PRO A 77 -3.49 8.23 15.60
C PRO A 77 -2.09 7.74 16.04
N PRO A 78 -1.46 6.78 15.33
CA PRO A 78 0.00 6.59 15.31
C PRO A 78 0.66 7.65 14.40
N GLU A 79 1.91 8.08 14.63
CA GLU A 79 2.64 9.02 13.75
C GLU A 79 2.61 8.60 12.26
N GLU A 80 2.60 9.57 11.33
CA GLU A 80 2.68 9.31 9.88
C GLU A 80 3.94 8.49 9.56
N LYS A 81 3.73 7.41 8.80
CA LYS A 81 4.79 6.45 8.49
C LYS A 81 4.71 6.08 7.02
N THR A 82 5.76 6.43 6.29
CA THR A 82 5.86 6.18 4.86
C THR A 82 7.10 5.39 4.54
N LEU A 83 6.93 4.30 3.78
CA LEU A 83 8.02 3.57 3.13
C LEU A 83 7.96 3.86 1.63
N PHE A 84 9.12 4.12 1.02
CA PHE A 84 9.24 4.23 -0.42
C PHE A 84 10.29 3.26 -0.97
N VAL A 85 9.91 2.53 -2.01
CA VAL A 85 10.79 1.65 -2.77
C VAL A 85 10.83 2.16 -4.20
N PRO A 86 11.95 2.76 -4.66
CA PRO A 86 12.05 3.30 -6.01
C PRO A 86 12.00 2.17 -7.04
N ARG A 87 11.51 2.50 -8.25
CA ARG A 87 11.37 1.57 -9.38
C ARG A 87 12.62 0.74 -9.63
N SER A 88 13.80 1.36 -9.57
CA SER A 88 15.10 0.71 -9.80
C SER A 88 15.46 -0.38 -8.78
N ARG A 89 14.71 -0.48 -7.67
CA ARG A 89 14.90 -1.49 -6.61
C ARG A 89 13.77 -2.51 -6.57
N LEU A 90 12.74 -2.40 -7.41
CA LEU A 90 11.67 -3.39 -7.45
C LEU A 90 12.19 -4.66 -8.14
N ILE A 91 11.97 -5.82 -7.52
CA ILE A 91 12.40 -7.12 -8.06
C ILE A 91 11.18 -7.90 -8.55
N GLN A 92 10.16 -8.04 -7.71
CA GLN A 92 8.97 -8.85 -8.01
C GLN A 92 7.80 -8.37 -7.16
N VAL A 93 6.60 -8.41 -7.73
CA VAL A 93 5.35 -8.13 -7.03
C VAL A 93 4.34 -9.22 -7.33
N GLU A 94 3.56 -9.62 -6.33
CA GLU A 94 2.49 -10.59 -6.50
C GLU A 94 1.37 -10.40 -5.47
N LEU A 95 0.17 -10.84 -5.84
CA LEU A 95 -0.94 -11.04 -4.90
C LEU A 95 -1.08 -12.52 -4.61
N ARG A 96 -0.77 -12.94 -3.39
CA ARG A 96 -0.92 -14.34 -2.96
C ARG A 96 -2.34 -14.55 -2.51
N VAL A 97 -3.07 -15.38 -3.25
CA VAL A 97 -4.44 -15.80 -2.91
C VAL A 97 -4.41 -17.29 -2.61
N GLU A 98 -5.03 -17.72 -1.50
CA GLU A 98 -5.16 -19.14 -1.19
C GLU A 98 -5.94 -19.84 -2.31
N SER A 99 -5.31 -20.83 -2.95
CA SER A 99 -5.84 -21.53 -4.12
C SER A 99 -6.87 -22.61 -3.76
N SER A 100 -6.89 -23.07 -2.52
CA SER A 100 -7.75 -24.17 -2.09
C SER A 100 -9.16 -23.69 -1.71
N LEU A 101 -10.15 -24.04 -2.54
CA LEU A 101 -11.58 -23.79 -2.29
C LEU A 101 -12.07 -24.36 -0.95
N LEU A 102 -11.51 -25.49 -0.52
CA LEU A 102 -11.85 -26.15 0.75
C LEU A 102 -11.30 -25.37 1.97
N ARG A 103 -10.08 -24.84 1.86
CA ARG A 103 -9.49 -24.01 2.93
C ARG A 103 -10.17 -22.65 3.04
N ARG A 104 -10.71 -22.13 1.93
CA ARG A 104 -11.46 -20.86 1.90
C ARG A 104 -12.72 -20.87 2.78
N ILE A 105 -13.29 -22.05 3.03
CA ILE A 105 -14.50 -22.23 3.86
C ILE A 105 -14.14 -22.43 5.33
N LEU A 106 -12.99 -23.05 5.62
CA LEU A 106 -12.57 -23.39 6.99
C LEU A 106 -11.75 -22.28 7.67
N SER A 107 -10.97 -21.50 6.92
CA SER A 107 -10.19 -20.37 7.43
C SER A 107 -9.86 -19.40 6.29
N PRO A 108 -10.72 -18.40 6.02
CA PRO A 108 -10.45 -17.42 4.97
C PRO A 108 -9.24 -16.57 5.37
N HIS A 109 -8.09 -16.87 4.78
CA HIS A 109 -6.93 -15.99 4.89
C HIS A 109 -7.10 -14.86 3.88
N PRO A 110 -6.89 -13.59 4.29
CA PRO A 110 -6.92 -12.48 3.35
C PRO A 110 -5.84 -12.66 2.28
N PRO A 111 -6.06 -12.19 1.04
CA PRO A 111 -4.99 -12.01 0.07
C PRO A 111 -3.79 -11.28 0.67
N ILE A 112 -2.57 -11.72 0.33
CA ILE A 112 -1.34 -11.08 0.80
C ILE A 112 -0.67 -10.39 -0.39
N PHE A 113 -0.52 -9.08 -0.30
CA PHE A 113 0.38 -8.32 -1.16
C PHE A 113 1.82 -8.63 -0.76
N ALA A 114 2.62 -9.09 -1.72
CA ALA A 114 4.02 -9.40 -1.51
C ALA A 114 4.89 -8.64 -2.52
N LEU A 115 5.82 -7.82 -2.00
CA LEU A 115 6.78 -7.07 -2.80
C LEU A 115 8.21 -7.46 -2.42
N ARG A 116 8.94 -8.03 -3.37
CA ARG A 116 10.40 -8.23 -3.27
C ARG A 116 11.12 -7.02 -3.84
N TYR A 117 12.13 -6.55 -3.13
CA TYR A 117 12.88 -5.37 -3.51
C TYR A 117 14.32 -5.40 -2.98
N THR A 118 15.20 -4.59 -3.55
CA THR A 118 16.56 -4.39 -3.04
C THR A 118 16.56 -3.32 -1.96
N LYS A 119 17.11 -3.62 -0.79
CA LYS A 119 17.28 -2.69 0.33
C LYS A 119 18.42 -1.70 0.06
N THR A 120 18.58 -0.71 0.95
CA THR A 120 19.65 0.28 0.88
C THR A 120 21.05 -0.32 1.01
N ASP A 121 21.19 -1.42 1.75
CA ASP A 121 22.45 -2.16 1.94
C ASP A 121 22.74 -3.16 0.79
N GLY A 122 21.88 -3.22 -0.23
CA GLY A 122 22.01 -4.13 -1.37
C GLY A 122 21.44 -5.53 -1.13
N THR A 123 20.94 -5.85 0.06
CA THR A 123 20.28 -7.13 0.34
C THR A 123 18.84 -7.15 -0.19
N GLU A 124 18.23 -8.32 -0.29
CA GLU A 124 16.81 -8.44 -0.66
C GLU A 124 15.89 -8.26 0.55
N GLY A 125 14.82 -7.48 0.37
CA GLY A 125 13.69 -7.36 1.28
C GLY A 125 12.42 -7.98 0.71
N LEU A 126 11.53 -8.42 1.60
CA LEU A 126 10.19 -8.89 1.25
C LEU A 126 9.17 -8.16 2.13
N LEU A 127 8.44 -7.21 1.53
CA LEU A 127 7.32 -6.55 2.16
C LEU A 127 6.07 -7.41 2.02
N LEU A 128 5.39 -7.64 3.14
CA LEU A 128 4.12 -8.35 3.21
C LEU A 128 3.05 -7.44 3.81
N ALA A 129 1.89 -7.40 3.16
CA ALA A 129 0.71 -6.73 3.68
C ALA A 129 -0.55 -7.56 3.41
N ASP A 130 -1.40 -7.72 4.43
CA ASP A 130 -2.72 -8.28 4.24
C ASP A 130 -3.60 -7.26 3.51
N THR A 131 -4.35 -7.71 2.53
CA THR A 131 -5.21 -6.85 1.70
C THR A 131 -6.38 -7.65 1.17
N ASP A 132 -7.12 -7.09 0.21
CA ASP A 132 -8.14 -7.77 -0.55
C ASP A 132 -7.83 -7.74 -2.06
N LYS A 133 -8.80 -8.12 -2.88
CA LYS A 133 -8.63 -8.16 -4.34
C LYS A 133 -8.46 -6.78 -4.99
N THR A 134 -8.73 -5.69 -4.26
CA THR A 134 -8.54 -4.32 -4.74
C THR A 134 -7.06 -3.95 -4.87
N ALA A 135 -6.13 -4.76 -4.35
CA ALA A 135 -4.70 -4.62 -4.60
C ALA A 135 -4.25 -5.12 -5.99
N GLN A 136 -5.10 -5.80 -6.76
CA GLN A 136 -4.74 -6.33 -8.08
C GLN A 136 -4.25 -5.23 -9.06
N PRO A 137 -4.85 -4.03 -9.15
CA PRO A 137 -4.34 -2.94 -9.97
C PRO A 137 -2.97 -2.44 -9.52
N VAL A 138 -2.67 -2.45 -8.21
CA VAL A 138 -1.35 -2.09 -7.66
C VAL A 138 -0.29 -3.08 -8.15
N VAL A 139 -0.59 -4.37 -8.07
CA VAL A 139 0.29 -5.45 -8.55
C VAL A 139 0.52 -5.34 -10.06
N GLY A 140 -0.54 -5.07 -10.84
CA GLY A 140 -0.43 -4.88 -12.28
C GLY A 140 0.43 -3.68 -12.68
N ALA A 141 0.23 -2.54 -12.01
CA ALA A 141 1.01 -1.33 -12.25
C ALA A 141 2.50 -1.54 -11.95
N LEU A 142 2.82 -2.08 -10.76
CA LEU A 142 4.20 -2.37 -10.37
C LEU A 142 4.86 -3.43 -11.26
N GLY A 143 4.10 -4.47 -11.65
CA GLY A 143 4.57 -5.47 -12.61
C GLY A 143 4.95 -4.86 -13.97
N GLY A 144 4.17 -3.89 -14.45
CA GLY A 144 4.50 -3.12 -15.65
C GLY A 144 5.79 -2.30 -15.53
N LEU A 145 6.06 -1.73 -14.35
CA LEU A 145 7.30 -0.97 -14.09
C LEU A 145 8.54 -1.86 -13.99
N ILE A 146 8.39 -3.11 -13.53
CA ILE A 146 9.48 -4.09 -13.42
C ILE A 146 9.83 -4.64 -14.81
N ALA A 147 8.84 -4.80 -15.69
CA ALA A 147 9.03 -5.40 -17.01
C ALA A 147 9.50 -4.40 -18.10
N GLY A 148 9.28 -3.10 -17.90
CA GLY A 148 9.68 -2.03 -18.83
C GLY A 148 10.93 -1.29 -18.37
#